data_AF-A0A9P1F4Q1-F1
#
_entry.id   AF-A0A9P1F4Q1-F1
#
_cell.length_a   1.000
_cell.length_b   1.000
_cell.length_c   1.000
_cell.angle_alpha   90.00
_cell.angle_beta   90.00
_cell.angle_gamma   90.00
#
_symmetry.space_group_name_H-M   'P 1'
#
loop_
_entity.id
_entity.type
_entity.pdbx_description
1 polymer ?
#
loop_
_entity_poly.entity_id
_entity_poly.type
_entity_poly.pdbx_seq_one_letter_code
_entity_poly.pdbx_strand_id
1 'polypeptide(L)'
;MTTTEPALDPCNDFYDYVCATDTRVINNLTFTGMNEELEVLVPEENSTITNNGTIVPLSQLVKLTRLMKWCTEIEVLYTGVFTRDYFGDLDSVTKMNHSERYTAVVARLDALNSTMVNIFYNALTANIEILNAIQAPVSKKNAFLHWIFGSLKNSTIDEIQKSNLSDRAKRVLKKGIQMSHSYFAFYDYNNVTVIEETKLVYETEYHRLRNSLSLEDLLNPLANKILRLGATDAAMIRISQYIEHDDRFMFQAIVANPTNDAFQYLNNNHITVITRNDPHQPEKAVADTVFVTTHEILHRIYPYGFFLIGANVSSSAMKCAQREVEQLGNSDAVKPKEGWFNKEVAHEDVVNVMAMRIVMKMAANKSVNEKQLKEALETIIGGLCKQNQRKNEPIPHHHPLEISLNNAVRQYPMFSSLYGCRAGDRMFAKPEDFCKPLGNDVNIEDYSVKNNAFSKDVGGFFKDLMNTSKSLNFSYGVL
;
A
#
# COMPACT_ATOMS: atom_id res chain seq x y z
N MET A 1 40.75 24.13 -3.72
CA MET A 1 40.28 23.18 -4.74
C MET A 1 38.94 22.66 -4.26
N THR A 2 37.86 23.21 -4.80
CA THR A 2 36.50 22.71 -4.58
C THR A 2 36.34 21.43 -5.39
N THR A 3 36.34 20.28 -4.73
CA THR A 3 35.94 19.00 -5.30
C THR A 3 34.45 19.08 -5.62
N THR A 4 34.10 19.43 -6.86
CA THR A 4 32.78 19.14 -7.40
C THR A 4 32.65 17.62 -7.44
N GLU A 5 31.72 17.07 -6.65
CA GLU A 5 31.32 15.67 -6.80
C GLU A 5 30.98 15.41 -8.28
N PRO A 6 31.38 14.27 -8.87
CA PRO A 6 30.99 13.95 -10.24
C PRO A 6 29.47 14.01 -10.35
N ALA A 7 28.95 14.65 -11.40
CA ALA A 7 27.54 14.57 -11.71
C ALA A 7 27.13 13.09 -11.82
N LEU A 8 26.09 12.69 -11.09
CA LEU A 8 25.59 11.32 -11.13
C LEU A 8 25.14 10.98 -12.57
N ASP A 9 25.47 9.78 -13.01
CA ASP A 9 25.19 9.31 -14.37
C ASP A 9 23.92 8.46 -14.39
N PRO A 10 22.86 8.87 -15.13
CA PRO A 10 21.62 8.09 -15.25
C PRO A 10 21.85 6.69 -15.83
N CYS A 11 22.91 6.49 -16.62
CA CYS A 11 23.25 5.19 -17.20
C CYS A 11 23.96 4.25 -16.22
N ASN A 12 24.41 4.76 -15.06
CA ASN A 12 24.99 3.97 -13.98
C ASN A 12 23.99 3.68 -12.85
N ASP A 13 23.26 4.71 -12.40
CA ASP A 13 22.24 4.61 -11.36
C ASP A 13 21.19 5.70 -11.53
N PHE A 14 20.04 5.34 -12.10
CA PHE A 14 19.01 6.34 -12.41
C PHE A 14 18.27 6.82 -11.16
N TYR A 15 18.03 5.93 -10.20
CA TYR A 15 17.46 6.29 -8.91
C TYR A 15 18.31 7.35 -8.20
N ASP A 16 19.61 7.11 -8.04
CA ASP A 16 20.50 8.08 -7.38
C ASP A 16 20.59 9.40 -8.20
N TYR A 17 20.68 9.30 -9.53
CA TYR A 17 20.68 10.48 -10.42
C TYR A 17 19.48 11.41 -10.17
N VAL A 18 18.26 10.84 -10.10
CA VAL A 18 17.06 11.63 -9.84
C VAL A 18 17.01 12.07 -8.38
N CYS A 19 17.21 11.15 -7.43
CA CYS A 19 17.00 11.39 -6.01
C CYS A 19 18.04 12.34 -5.38
N ALA A 20 19.22 12.49 -5.96
CA ALA A 20 20.19 13.51 -5.52
C ALA A 20 19.74 14.94 -5.81
N THR A 21 18.86 15.13 -6.80
CA THR A 21 18.27 16.43 -7.13
C THR A 21 16.87 16.62 -6.52
N ASP A 22 16.33 15.58 -5.90
CA ASP A 22 15.11 15.71 -5.13
C ASP A 22 15.40 16.60 -3.90
N THR A 23 14.50 17.52 -3.59
CA THR A 23 14.62 18.40 -2.41
C THR A 23 13.45 18.21 -1.47
N ARG A 24 12.63 17.17 -1.69
CA ARG A 24 11.48 16.88 -0.85
C ARG A 24 11.94 16.49 0.54
N VAL A 25 11.52 17.29 1.51
CA VAL A 25 11.39 16.80 2.88
C VAL A 25 10.08 16.04 2.91
N ILE A 26 10.14 14.74 2.64
CA ILE A 26 9.01 13.86 2.92
C ILE A 26 8.88 13.87 4.43
N ASN A 27 7.92 14.65 4.94
CA ASN A 27 7.42 14.44 6.28
C ASN A 27 6.84 13.05 6.24
N ASN A 28 7.64 12.09 6.69
CA ASN A 28 7.14 10.79 7.03
C ASN A 28 6.00 11.07 7.99
N LEU A 29 4.75 10.89 7.53
CA LEU A 29 3.58 10.78 8.37
C LEU A 29 3.65 9.44 9.16
N THR A 30 4.86 9.06 9.58
CA THR A 30 5.14 7.86 10.34
C THR A 30 4.96 8.23 11.79
N PHE A 31 3.86 7.77 12.34
CA PHE A 31 3.65 7.79 13.77
C PHE A 31 4.63 6.81 14.42
N THR A 32 5.63 7.31 15.15
CA THR A 32 6.63 6.49 15.83
C THR A 32 6.03 5.62 16.94
N GLY A 33 4.85 6.00 17.45
CA GLY A 33 4.15 5.29 18.51
C GLY A 33 3.34 4.07 18.08
N MET A 34 3.37 3.64 16.80
CA MET A 34 2.59 2.49 16.35
C MET A 34 2.93 1.20 17.11
N ASN A 35 4.18 1.05 17.54
CA ASN A 35 4.67 -0.10 18.31
C ASN A 35 4.79 0.18 19.82
N GLU A 36 4.23 1.28 20.31
CA GLU A 36 4.24 1.64 21.73
C GLU A 36 3.00 1.10 22.46
N GLU A 37 3.10 0.86 23.76
CA GLU A 37 1.94 0.56 24.60
C GLU A 37 1.33 1.86 25.12
N LEU A 38 0.62 2.58 24.24
CA LEU A 38 -0.09 3.79 24.60
C LEU A 38 -1.14 3.51 25.69
N GLU A 39 -1.16 4.39 26.69
CA GLU A 39 -2.17 4.40 27.73
C GLU A 39 -3.52 4.85 27.13
N VAL A 40 -4.59 4.14 27.48
CA VAL A 40 -5.94 4.51 27.05
C VAL A 40 -6.42 5.67 27.93
N LEU A 41 -6.55 6.85 27.32
CA LEU A 41 -6.95 8.06 28.03
C LEU A 41 -8.33 7.90 28.70
N VAL A 42 -8.50 8.54 29.85
CA VAL A 42 -9.80 8.67 30.51
C VAL A 42 -10.54 9.85 29.88
N PRO A 43 -11.75 9.67 29.32
CA PRO A 43 -12.52 10.75 28.73
C PRO A 43 -12.77 11.92 29.70
N GLU A 44 -12.59 13.16 29.24
CA GLU A 44 -12.76 14.37 30.06
C GLU A 44 -14.22 14.60 30.51
N GLU A 45 -15.21 14.10 29.77
CA GLU A 45 -16.63 14.09 30.15
C GLU A 45 -16.93 13.00 31.20
N ASN A 46 -16.25 13.09 32.34
CA ASN A 46 -16.20 12.11 33.42
C ASN A 46 -17.48 12.09 34.29
N SER A 47 -18.67 12.25 33.70
CA SER A 47 -19.95 12.23 34.42
C SER A 47 -20.73 10.91 34.29
N THR A 48 -20.31 9.98 33.43
CA THR A 48 -21.13 8.79 33.09
C THR A 48 -20.42 7.44 33.11
N ILE A 49 -19.13 7.33 33.46
CA ILE A 49 -18.51 6.01 33.72
C ILE A 49 -18.85 5.54 35.14
N THR A 50 -20.13 5.63 35.51
CA THR A 50 -20.66 5.08 36.76
C THR A 50 -20.87 3.58 36.58
N ASN A 51 -20.07 2.77 37.28
CA ASN A 51 -20.47 1.37 37.50
C ASN A 51 -21.64 1.39 38.50
N ASN A 52 -22.76 0.76 38.15
CA ASN A 52 -23.89 0.55 39.06
C ASN A 52 -23.58 -0.49 40.17
N GLY A 53 -22.33 -0.89 40.34
CA GLY A 53 -21.85 -1.89 41.30
C GLY A 53 -21.92 -3.33 40.79
N THR A 54 -22.30 -3.55 39.53
CA THR A 54 -22.41 -4.90 38.95
C THR A 54 -21.04 -5.35 38.48
N ILE A 55 -20.55 -6.46 39.04
CA ILE A 55 -19.34 -7.14 38.61
C ILE A 55 -19.72 -8.25 37.62
N VAL A 56 -19.01 -8.31 36.49
CA VAL A 56 -19.18 -9.31 35.44
C VAL A 56 -17.90 -10.16 35.36
N PRO A 57 -18.00 -11.51 35.37
CA PRO A 57 -16.82 -12.36 35.20
C PRO A 57 -16.10 -12.09 33.88
N LEU A 58 -14.77 -12.17 33.86
CA LEU A 58 -13.95 -11.88 32.67
C LEU A 58 -14.36 -12.70 31.43
N SER A 59 -14.78 -13.96 31.62
CA SER A 59 -15.23 -14.85 30.54
C SER A 59 -16.56 -14.44 29.89
N GLN A 60 -17.34 -13.57 30.55
CA GLN A 60 -18.64 -13.09 30.10
C GLN A 60 -18.63 -11.60 29.73
N LEU A 61 -17.50 -10.91 29.95
CA LEU A 61 -17.37 -9.47 29.79
C LEU A 61 -17.64 -9.01 28.34
N VAL A 62 -17.16 -9.79 27.37
CA VAL A 62 -17.31 -9.52 25.93
C VAL A 62 -17.72 -10.81 25.21
N LYS A 63 -18.46 -10.69 24.11
CA LYS A 63 -18.79 -11.84 23.25
C LYS A 63 -17.52 -12.48 22.68
N LEU A 64 -17.27 -13.74 23.02
CA LEU A 64 -16.06 -14.47 22.58
C LEU A 64 -15.88 -14.51 21.06
N THR A 65 -16.98 -14.54 20.29
CA THR A 65 -16.93 -14.50 18.83
C THR A 65 -16.40 -13.17 18.29
N ARG A 66 -16.60 -12.06 19.01
CA ARG A 66 -16.06 -10.74 18.66
C ARG A 66 -14.59 -10.63 19.03
N LEU A 67 -14.21 -11.08 20.23
CA LEU A 67 -12.79 -11.12 20.65
C LEU A 67 -11.93 -11.87 19.64
N MET A 68 -12.37 -13.08 19.30
CA MET A 68 -11.73 -13.88 18.26
C MET A 68 -11.57 -13.15 16.94
N LYS A 69 -12.64 -12.47 16.50
CA LYS A 69 -12.63 -11.79 15.23
C LYS A 69 -11.42 -10.87 15.15
N TRP A 70 -11.24 -10.06 16.18
CA TRP A 70 -10.14 -9.10 16.26
C TRP A 70 -8.78 -9.76 16.53
N CYS A 71 -8.73 -10.87 17.28
CA CYS A 71 -7.50 -11.67 17.38
C CYS A 71 -7.02 -12.14 16.00
N THR A 72 -7.90 -12.71 15.17
CA THR A 72 -7.54 -13.15 13.83
C THR A 72 -7.15 -11.99 12.94
N GLU A 73 -7.87 -10.87 12.95
CA GLU A 73 -7.46 -9.71 12.12
C GLU A 73 -6.08 -9.17 12.53
N ILE A 74 -5.75 -9.18 13.83
CA ILE A 74 -4.40 -8.85 14.31
C ILE A 74 -3.39 -9.89 13.79
N GLU A 75 -3.64 -11.18 13.96
CA GLU A 75 -2.76 -12.24 13.44
C GLU A 75 -2.52 -12.11 11.93
N VAL A 76 -3.57 -11.79 11.15
CA VAL A 76 -3.48 -11.56 9.70
C VAL A 76 -2.57 -10.39 9.36
N LEU A 77 -2.62 -9.30 10.12
CA LEU A 77 -1.73 -8.14 9.91
C LEU A 77 -0.25 -8.51 10.07
N TYR A 78 0.08 -9.40 11.02
CA TYR A 78 1.48 -9.77 11.30
C TYR A 78 1.97 -10.98 10.49
N THR A 79 1.08 -11.87 10.07
CA THR A 79 1.45 -13.11 9.37
C THR A 79 1.18 -13.06 7.87
N GLY A 80 0.32 -12.15 7.40
CA GLY A 80 -0.15 -12.10 6.01
C GLY A 80 -1.04 -13.29 5.61
N VAL A 81 -1.37 -14.21 6.52
CA VAL A 81 -2.11 -15.44 6.24
C VAL A 81 -3.55 -15.31 6.74
N PHE A 82 -4.50 -15.38 5.82
CA PHE A 82 -5.93 -15.41 6.17
C PHE A 82 -6.40 -16.81 6.54
N THR A 83 -6.55 -17.08 7.84
CA THR A 83 -7.27 -18.27 8.30
C THR A 83 -8.76 -17.97 8.36
N ARG A 84 -9.55 -18.50 7.41
CA ARG A 84 -11.02 -18.38 7.39
C ARG A 84 -11.70 -18.96 8.63
N ASP A 85 -11.02 -19.88 9.33
CA ASP A 85 -11.57 -20.60 10.45
C ASP A 85 -11.23 -19.94 11.78
N TYR A 86 -12.17 -19.14 12.28
CA TYR A 86 -12.08 -18.54 13.60
C TYR A 86 -11.96 -19.60 14.71
N PHE A 87 -12.59 -20.76 14.54
CA PHE A 87 -12.48 -21.93 15.44
C PHE A 87 -12.63 -23.28 14.72
N GLY A 88 -12.63 -23.32 13.38
CA GLY A 88 -13.27 -24.42 12.65
C GLY A 88 -14.80 -24.31 12.63
N ASP A 89 -15.43 -23.29 13.23
CA ASP A 89 -16.89 -23.20 13.41
C ASP A 89 -17.67 -22.83 12.12
N LEU A 90 -17.02 -22.36 11.05
CA LEU A 90 -17.71 -22.06 9.79
C LEU A 90 -17.96 -23.32 8.95
N ASP A 91 -17.07 -24.32 9.05
CA ASP A 91 -17.12 -25.56 8.28
C ASP A 91 -17.12 -26.86 9.14
N SER A 92 -17.03 -26.78 10.49
CA SER A 92 -17.06 -27.98 11.34
C SER A 92 -18.48 -28.45 11.67
N VAL A 93 -18.61 -29.78 11.69
CA VAL A 93 -19.86 -30.50 12.01
C VAL A 93 -20.20 -30.37 13.50
N THR A 94 -19.26 -29.94 14.34
CA THR A 94 -19.39 -29.83 15.81
C THR A 94 -19.05 -28.42 16.27
N LYS A 95 -20.09 -27.60 16.50
CA LYS A 95 -19.93 -26.25 17.03
C LYS A 95 -19.36 -26.29 18.45
N MET A 96 -18.32 -25.51 18.71
CA MET A 96 -17.74 -25.42 20.06
C MET A 96 -18.75 -24.87 21.08
N ASN A 97 -18.77 -25.43 22.28
CA ASN A 97 -19.50 -24.88 23.41
C ASN A 97 -18.80 -23.64 24.01
N HIS A 98 -19.44 -22.92 24.93
CA HIS A 98 -18.88 -21.67 25.48
C HIS A 98 -17.53 -21.87 26.19
N SER A 99 -17.36 -22.96 26.94
CA SER A 99 -16.11 -23.25 27.68
C SER A 99 -14.95 -23.58 26.74
N GLU A 100 -15.22 -24.37 25.69
CA GLU A 100 -14.24 -24.71 24.65
C GLU A 100 -13.79 -23.44 23.91
N ARG A 101 -14.74 -22.57 23.53
CA ARG A 101 -14.44 -21.28 22.90
C ARG A 101 -13.61 -20.38 23.80
N TYR A 102 -13.94 -20.30 25.09
CA TYR A 102 -13.18 -19.48 26.02
C TYR A 102 -11.74 -19.96 26.15
N THR A 103 -11.53 -21.28 26.27
CA THR A 103 -10.20 -21.89 26.32
C THR A 103 -9.38 -21.58 25.07
N ALA A 104 -9.99 -21.68 23.89
CA ALA A 104 -9.32 -21.40 22.63
C ALA A 104 -9.01 -19.90 22.43
N VAL A 105 -9.89 -18.99 22.87
CA VAL A 105 -9.61 -17.54 22.89
C VAL A 105 -8.44 -17.23 23.81
N VAL A 106 -8.45 -17.79 25.03
CA VAL A 106 -7.38 -17.59 26.03
C VAL A 106 -6.03 -18.03 25.47
N ALA A 107 -5.95 -19.20 24.85
CA ALA A 107 -4.70 -19.71 24.26
C ALA A 107 -4.14 -18.78 23.16
N ARG A 108 -5.01 -18.22 22.30
CA ARG A 108 -4.57 -17.26 21.28
C ARG A 108 -4.15 -15.92 21.88
N LEU A 109 -4.92 -15.40 22.84
CA LEU A 109 -4.58 -14.15 23.52
C LEU A 109 -3.26 -14.24 24.26
N ASP A 110 -2.92 -15.40 24.82
CA ASP A 110 -1.64 -15.64 25.48
C ASP A 110 -0.46 -15.53 24.50
N ALA A 111 -0.64 -16.04 23.27
CA ALA A 111 0.36 -15.97 22.20
C ALA A 111 0.55 -14.55 21.63
N LEU A 112 -0.46 -13.68 21.69
CA LEU A 112 -0.36 -12.28 21.24
C LEU A 112 0.30 -11.41 22.32
N ASN A 113 1.30 -10.60 21.97
CA ASN A 113 1.86 -9.63 22.91
C ASN A 113 0.96 -8.38 23.05
N SER A 114 1.15 -7.60 24.11
CA SER A 114 0.30 -6.42 24.42
C SER A 114 0.36 -5.34 23.33
N THR A 115 1.52 -5.13 22.71
CA THR A 115 1.71 -4.18 21.61
C THR A 115 0.84 -4.53 20.41
N MET A 116 0.78 -5.81 20.03
CA MET A 116 -0.07 -6.29 18.92
C MET A 116 -1.55 -6.00 19.18
N VAL A 117 -2.01 -6.16 20.42
CA VAL A 117 -3.41 -5.90 20.80
C VAL A 117 -3.72 -4.41 20.89
N ASN A 118 -2.70 -3.58 21.14
CA ASN A 118 -2.83 -2.12 21.21
C ASN A 118 -2.86 -1.43 19.83
N ILE A 119 -2.48 -2.15 18.77
CA ILE A 119 -2.21 -1.57 17.44
C ILE A 119 -3.37 -0.72 16.89
N PHE A 120 -4.62 -1.10 17.17
CA PHE A 120 -5.79 -0.36 16.68
C PHE A 120 -5.97 0.99 17.38
N TYR A 121 -5.73 1.08 18.68
CA TYR A 121 -5.81 2.34 19.41
C TYR A 121 -4.69 3.31 18.98
N ASN A 122 -3.49 2.76 18.78
CA ASN A 122 -2.36 3.52 18.22
C ASN A 122 -2.71 4.03 16.82
N ALA A 123 -3.30 3.18 15.99
CA ALA A 123 -3.73 3.55 14.65
C ALA A 123 -4.78 4.67 14.65
N LEU A 124 -5.78 4.62 15.53
CA LEU A 124 -6.77 5.71 15.66
C LEU A 124 -6.09 7.04 16.00
N THR A 125 -5.16 7.02 16.97
CA THR A 125 -4.37 8.20 17.36
C THR A 125 -3.57 8.74 16.17
N ALA A 126 -2.82 7.87 15.50
CA ALA A 126 -2.02 8.23 14.32
C ALA A 126 -2.88 8.79 13.18
N ASN A 127 -4.02 8.16 12.87
CA ASN A 127 -4.91 8.64 11.80
C ASN A 127 -5.46 10.03 12.13
N ILE A 128 -5.79 10.34 13.39
CA ILE A 128 -6.25 11.68 13.81
C ILE A 128 -5.15 12.71 13.60
N GLU A 129 -3.94 12.44 14.08
CA GLU A 129 -2.79 13.35 13.92
C GLU A 129 -2.50 13.63 12.45
N ILE A 130 -2.48 12.58 11.63
CA ILE A 130 -2.22 12.69 10.20
C ILE A 130 -3.32 13.48 9.49
N LEU A 131 -4.61 13.18 9.75
CA LEU A 131 -5.72 13.92 9.14
C LEU A 131 -5.70 15.41 9.51
N ASN A 132 -5.37 15.73 10.77
CA ASN A 132 -5.22 17.10 11.24
C ASN A 132 -4.02 17.82 10.62
N ALA A 133 -2.94 17.11 10.30
CA ALA A 133 -1.78 17.66 9.61
C ALA A 133 -2.04 17.86 8.10
N ILE A 134 -2.78 16.95 7.46
CA ILE A 134 -3.06 17.00 6.02
C ILE A 134 -4.08 18.10 5.67
N GLN A 135 -5.16 18.23 6.45
CA GLN A 135 -6.23 19.20 6.20
C GLN A 135 -6.82 19.14 4.78
N ALA A 136 -6.95 17.93 4.21
CA ALA A 136 -7.56 17.73 2.90
C ALA A 136 -9.08 17.99 2.95
N PRO A 137 -9.70 18.40 1.83
CA PRO A 137 -11.16 18.53 1.76
C PRO A 137 -11.87 17.25 2.17
N VAL A 138 -12.88 17.38 3.04
CA VAL A 138 -13.65 16.23 3.54
C VAL A 138 -14.42 15.57 2.40
N SER A 139 -14.25 14.26 2.25
CA SER A 139 -14.91 13.45 1.23
C SER A 139 -15.12 12.03 1.71
N LYS A 140 -16.21 11.40 1.28
CA LYS A 140 -16.40 9.94 1.38
C LYS A 140 -15.68 9.20 0.26
N LYS A 141 -15.53 9.84 -0.90
CA LYS A 141 -14.94 9.27 -2.10
C LYS A 141 -14.28 10.36 -2.93
N ASN A 142 -12.97 10.37 -2.98
CA ASN A 142 -12.22 11.39 -3.68
C ASN A 142 -12.38 11.28 -5.21
N ALA A 143 -12.96 12.29 -5.85
CA ALA A 143 -13.28 12.22 -7.28
C ALA A 143 -12.05 12.04 -8.18
N PHE A 144 -10.96 12.75 -7.88
CA PHE A 144 -9.73 12.72 -8.68
C PHE A 144 -9.00 11.39 -8.56
N LEU A 145 -8.77 10.91 -7.33
CA LEU A 145 -8.04 9.67 -7.10
C LEU A 145 -8.80 8.46 -7.66
N HIS A 146 -10.12 8.42 -7.52
CA HIS A 146 -10.94 7.36 -8.13
C HIS A 146 -11.04 7.47 -9.66
N TRP A 147 -10.94 8.68 -10.23
CA TRP A 147 -10.82 8.86 -11.68
C TRP A 147 -9.47 8.35 -12.20
N ILE A 148 -8.37 8.60 -11.48
CA ILE A 148 -7.05 8.02 -11.77
C ILE A 148 -7.14 6.50 -11.73
N PHE A 149 -7.69 5.92 -10.65
CA PHE A 149 -7.85 4.47 -10.51
C PHE A 149 -8.59 3.85 -11.70
N GLY A 150 -9.71 4.46 -12.12
CA GLY A 150 -10.46 4.02 -13.29
C GLY A 150 -9.64 4.08 -14.58
N SER A 151 -8.84 5.13 -14.76
CA SER A 151 -7.97 5.31 -15.92
C SER A 151 -6.85 4.24 -15.96
N LEU A 152 -6.19 4.00 -14.83
CA LEU A 152 -5.14 2.98 -14.70
C LEU A 152 -5.67 1.56 -14.90
N LYS A 153 -6.88 1.26 -14.41
CA LYS A 153 -7.57 -0.01 -14.68
C LYS A 153 -7.81 -0.19 -16.18
N ASN A 154 -8.30 0.84 -16.86
CA ASN A 154 -8.57 0.78 -18.29
C ASN A 154 -7.27 0.56 -19.09
N SER A 155 -6.18 1.27 -18.76
CA SER A 155 -4.87 1.06 -19.38
C SER A 155 -4.34 -0.35 -19.14
N THR A 156 -4.48 -0.89 -17.92
CA THR A 156 -4.06 -2.27 -17.59
C THR A 156 -4.89 -3.31 -18.36
N ILE A 157 -6.20 -3.10 -18.48
CA ILE A 157 -7.09 -3.98 -19.26
C ILE A 157 -6.71 -3.95 -20.73
N ASP A 158 -6.40 -2.77 -21.29
CA ASP A 158 -5.97 -2.62 -22.68
C ASP A 158 -4.70 -3.43 -22.98
N GLU A 159 -3.69 -3.37 -22.11
CA GLU A 159 -2.48 -4.20 -22.22
C GLU A 159 -2.81 -5.71 -22.21
N ILE A 160 -3.72 -6.15 -21.34
CA ILE A 160 -4.19 -7.54 -21.32
C ILE A 160 -4.90 -7.90 -22.62
N GLN A 161 -5.77 -7.04 -23.14
CA GLN A 161 -6.51 -7.35 -24.38
C GLN A 161 -5.59 -7.47 -25.59
N LYS A 162 -4.55 -6.63 -25.67
CA LYS A 162 -3.55 -6.62 -26.74
C LYS A 162 -2.51 -7.75 -26.63
N SER A 163 -2.42 -8.41 -25.48
CA SER A 163 -1.48 -9.51 -25.26
C SER A 163 -1.80 -10.77 -26.09
N ASN A 164 -0.85 -11.71 -26.14
CA ASN A 164 -1.02 -13.01 -26.79
C ASN A 164 -1.66 -14.07 -25.86
N LEU A 165 -2.22 -13.65 -24.72
CA LEU A 165 -2.91 -14.55 -23.81
C LEU A 165 -4.15 -15.18 -24.45
N SER A 166 -4.53 -16.36 -23.96
CA SER A 166 -5.79 -16.99 -24.38
C SER A 166 -7.00 -16.10 -24.06
N ASP A 167 -8.04 -16.17 -24.87
CA ASP A 167 -9.28 -15.39 -24.63
C ASP A 167 -9.89 -15.67 -23.26
N ARG A 168 -9.75 -16.91 -22.76
CA ARG A 168 -10.18 -17.27 -21.40
C ARG A 168 -9.39 -16.48 -20.37
N ALA A 169 -8.06 -16.46 -20.46
CA ALA A 169 -7.21 -15.71 -19.53
C ALA A 169 -7.53 -14.21 -19.59
N LYS A 170 -7.65 -13.64 -20.79
CA LYS A 170 -8.03 -12.23 -21.00
C LYS A 170 -9.36 -11.89 -20.32
N ARG A 171 -10.40 -12.73 -20.48
CA ARG A 171 -11.71 -12.53 -19.84
C ARG A 171 -11.64 -12.57 -18.31
N VAL A 172 -10.93 -13.56 -17.75
CA VAL A 172 -10.84 -13.74 -16.29
C VAL A 172 -10.04 -12.60 -15.65
N LEU A 173 -8.86 -12.26 -16.19
CA LEU A 173 -8.04 -11.17 -15.68
C LEU A 173 -8.76 -9.82 -15.80
N LYS A 174 -9.40 -9.54 -16.95
CA LYS A 174 -10.23 -8.35 -17.14
C LYS A 174 -11.32 -8.24 -16.08
N LYS A 175 -12.07 -9.31 -15.84
CA LYS A 175 -13.12 -9.32 -14.81
C LYS A 175 -12.56 -9.04 -13.42
N GLY A 176 -11.44 -9.67 -13.06
CA GLY A 176 -10.78 -9.45 -11.78
C GLY A 176 -10.37 -7.99 -11.56
N ILE A 177 -9.76 -7.36 -12.57
CA ILE A 177 -9.39 -5.94 -12.52
C ILE A 177 -10.64 -5.04 -12.51
N GLN A 178 -11.66 -5.32 -13.33
CA GLN A 178 -12.89 -4.52 -13.33
C GLN A 178 -13.61 -4.54 -11.97
N MET A 179 -13.58 -5.68 -11.27
CA MET A 179 -14.17 -5.84 -9.95
C MET A 179 -13.32 -5.29 -8.78
N SER A 180 -12.10 -4.82 -9.02
CA SER A 180 -11.30 -4.21 -7.96
C SER A 180 -11.86 -2.85 -7.53
N HIS A 181 -11.84 -2.60 -6.22
CA HIS A 181 -12.20 -1.33 -5.61
C HIS A 181 -10.96 -0.70 -4.99
N SER A 182 -10.87 0.63 -5.01
CA SER A 182 -9.82 1.39 -4.34
C SER A 182 -10.36 2.05 -3.07
N TYR A 183 -9.51 2.16 -2.06
CA TYR A 183 -9.67 3.04 -0.92
C TYR A 183 -8.40 3.89 -0.82
N PHE A 184 -8.52 5.20 -0.91
CA PHE A 184 -7.39 6.11 -0.79
C PHE A 184 -7.30 6.62 0.65
N ALA A 185 -6.33 6.10 1.39
CA ALA A 185 -6.12 6.48 2.79
C ALA A 185 -6.02 8.00 2.94
N PHE A 186 -6.65 8.55 3.98
CA PHE A 186 -6.69 9.99 4.29
C PHE A 186 -7.42 10.90 3.27
N TYR A 187 -7.89 10.36 2.14
CA TYR A 187 -8.67 11.11 1.13
C TYR A 187 -10.08 10.58 0.94
N ASP A 188 -10.32 9.31 1.27
CA ASP A 188 -11.64 8.68 1.36
C ASP A 188 -12.05 8.54 2.83
N TYR A 189 -13.29 8.93 3.14
CA TYR A 189 -13.86 8.94 4.49
C TYR A 189 -12.96 9.67 5.51
N ASN A 190 -12.36 10.78 5.09
CA ASN A 190 -11.32 11.51 5.80
C ASN A 190 -11.84 12.56 6.81
N ASN A 191 -13.08 12.42 7.28
CA ASN A 191 -13.61 13.31 8.31
C ASN A 191 -12.96 12.98 9.65
N VAL A 192 -12.00 13.80 10.10
CA VAL A 192 -11.25 13.59 11.35
C VAL A 192 -12.17 13.48 12.56
N THR A 193 -13.27 14.23 12.61
CA THR A 193 -14.24 14.19 13.71
C THR A 193 -14.86 12.80 13.88
N VAL A 194 -15.08 12.05 12.80
CA VAL A 194 -15.60 10.67 12.89
C VAL A 194 -14.58 9.74 13.55
N ILE A 195 -13.29 9.94 13.28
CA ILE A 195 -12.20 9.14 13.87
C ILE A 195 -11.98 9.55 15.33
N GLU A 196 -12.07 10.83 15.66
CA GLU A 196 -12.03 11.34 17.05
C GLU A 196 -13.18 10.77 17.89
N GLU A 197 -14.41 10.83 17.38
CA GLU A 197 -15.58 10.22 18.03
C GLU A 197 -15.42 8.71 18.20
N THR A 198 -14.83 8.04 17.22
CA THR A 198 -14.54 6.60 17.30
C THR A 198 -13.51 6.28 18.38
N LYS A 199 -12.44 7.08 18.47
CA LYS A 199 -11.42 6.96 19.53
C LYS A 199 -12.04 7.19 20.90
N LEU A 200 -12.93 8.17 21.03
CA LEU A 200 -13.67 8.42 22.27
C LEU A 200 -14.57 7.23 22.64
N VAL A 201 -15.24 6.59 21.68
CA VAL A 201 -16.01 5.35 21.92
C VAL A 201 -15.11 4.23 22.40
N TYR A 202 -13.92 4.06 21.80
CA TYR A 202 -12.93 3.08 22.26
C TYR A 202 -12.54 3.33 23.74
N GLU A 203 -12.15 4.57 24.07
CA GLU A 203 -11.71 4.97 25.41
C GLU A 203 -12.81 4.78 26.44
N THR A 204 -14.03 5.21 26.11
CA THR A 204 -15.21 5.05 26.98
C THR A 204 -15.52 3.58 27.24
N GLU A 205 -15.53 2.75 26.20
CA GLU A 205 -15.83 1.33 26.34
C GLU A 205 -14.74 0.59 27.13
N TYR A 206 -13.46 0.90 26.88
CA TYR A 206 -12.34 0.33 27.63
C TYR A 206 -12.50 0.55 29.14
N HIS A 207 -12.76 1.80 29.56
CA HIS A 207 -12.94 2.14 30.98
C HIS A 207 -14.25 1.59 31.55
N ARG A 208 -15.34 1.54 30.77
CA ARG A 208 -16.60 0.91 31.18
C ARG A 208 -16.42 -0.59 31.47
N LEU A 209 -15.76 -1.31 30.57
CA LEU A 209 -15.46 -2.73 30.72
C LEU A 209 -14.54 -2.97 31.91
N ARG A 210 -13.49 -2.16 32.06
CA ARG A 210 -12.54 -2.23 33.19
C ARG A 210 -13.26 -2.06 34.53
N ASN A 211 -14.18 -1.09 34.62
CA ASN A 211 -14.93 -0.83 35.84
C ASN A 211 -15.95 -1.92 36.18
N SER A 212 -16.28 -2.81 35.25
CA SER A 212 -17.19 -3.95 35.48
C SER A 212 -16.48 -5.21 35.99
N LEU A 213 -15.15 -5.20 36.12
CA LEU A 213 -14.36 -6.34 36.60
C LEU A 213 -14.08 -6.29 38.10
N SER A 214 -13.91 -7.45 38.71
CA SER A 214 -13.38 -7.57 40.06
C SER A 214 -11.88 -7.23 40.09
N LEU A 215 -11.32 -6.94 41.27
CA LEU A 215 -9.88 -6.74 41.42
C LEU A 215 -9.10 -8.01 41.03
N GLU A 216 -9.62 -9.19 41.35
CA GLU A 216 -9.02 -10.48 40.97
C GLU A 216 -8.95 -10.65 39.45
N ASP A 217 -10.05 -10.35 38.74
CA ASP A 217 -10.08 -10.40 37.28
C ASP A 217 -9.12 -9.38 36.66
N LEU A 218 -8.98 -8.19 37.25
CA LEU A 218 -8.05 -7.16 36.77
C LEU A 218 -6.58 -7.57 36.92
N LEU A 219 -6.25 -8.44 37.87
CA LEU A 219 -4.90 -9.00 38.04
C LEU A 219 -4.59 -10.11 37.03
N ASN A 220 -5.59 -10.58 36.26
CA ASN A 220 -5.37 -11.57 35.21
C ASN A 220 -4.54 -10.96 34.06
N PRO A 221 -3.45 -11.61 33.61
CA PRO A 221 -2.58 -11.07 32.55
C PRO A 221 -3.29 -10.89 31.19
N LEU A 222 -4.43 -11.55 30.99
CA LEU A 222 -5.23 -11.44 29.76
C LEU A 222 -6.32 -10.37 29.85
N ALA A 223 -6.61 -9.84 31.04
CA ALA A 223 -7.70 -8.88 31.23
C ALA A 223 -7.52 -7.65 30.33
N ASN A 224 -6.34 -7.05 30.31
CA ASN A 224 -6.07 -5.88 29.48
C ASN A 224 -6.27 -6.17 27.98
N LYS A 225 -5.88 -7.36 27.51
CA LYS A 225 -6.07 -7.76 26.11
C LYS A 225 -7.57 -7.89 25.77
N ILE A 226 -8.35 -8.51 26.65
CA ILE A 226 -9.81 -8.64 26.48
C ILE A 226 -10.49 -7.27 26.48
N LEU A 227 -10.11 -6.38 27.40
CA LEU A 227 -10.63 -5.01 27.49
C LEU A 227 -10.37 -4.24 26.19
N ARG A 228 -9.14 -4.26 25.69
CA ARG A 228 -8.73 -3.58 24.45
C ARG A 228 -9.48 -4.11 23.23
N LEU A 229 -9.63 -5.42 23.08
CA LEU A 229 -10.37 -6.00 21.96
C LEU A 229 -11.89 -5.77 22.06
N GLY A 230 -12.44 -5.71 23.28
CA GLY A 230 -13.83 -5.28 23.51
C GLY A 230 -14.05 -3.83 23.07
N ALA A 231 -13.13 -2.94 23.43
CA ALA A 231 -13.14 -1.54 22.98
C ALA A 231 -12.98 -1.41 21.46
N THR A 232 -12.15 -2.24 20.82
CA THR A 232 -12.05 -2.33 19.35
C THR A 232 -13.40 -2.67 18.73
N ASP A 233 -14.14 -3.62 19.29
CA ASP A 233 -15.46 -4.01 18.75
C ASP A 233 -16.45 -2.82 18.78
N ALA A 234 -16.53 -2.10 19.89
CA ALA A 234 -17.39 -0.93 20.03
C ALA A 234 -17.01 0.20 19.05
N ALA A 235 -15.71 0.49 18.94
CA ALA A 235 -15.19 1.47 18.00
C ALA A 235 -15.48 1.10 16.54
N MET A 236 -15.32 -0.18 16.17
CA MET A 236 -15.61 -0.64 14.82
C MET A 236 -17.10 -0.61 14.48
N ILE A 237 -17.98 -0.85 15.46
CA ILE A 237 -19.43 -0.60 15.29
C ILE A 237 -19.68 0.87 14.97
N ARG A 238 -19.01 1.80 15.67
CA ARG A 238 -19.12 3.24 15.41
C ARG A 238 -18.67 3.58 13.99
N ILE A 239 -17.47 3.15 13.58
CA ILE A 239 -16.95 3.37 12.22
C ILE A 239 -17.90 2.85 11.14
N SER A 240 -18.46 1.65 11.33
CA SER A 240 -19.32 1.00 10.32
C SER A 240 -20.61 1.75 10.02
N GLN A 241 -21.01 2.70 10.88
CA GLN A 241 -22.15 3.59 10.63
C GLN A 241 -21.84 4.70 9.61
N TYR A 242 -20.56 5.02 9.42
CA TYR A 242 -20.10 6.14 8.58
C TYR A 242 -19.43 5.67 7.29
N ILE A 243 -18.76 4.53 7.35
CA ILE A 243 -17.94 4.01 6.26
C ILE A 243 -18.59 2.76 5.67
N GLU A 244 -18.98 2.83 4.39
CA GLU A 244 -19.72 1.78 3.69
C GLU A 244 -18.78 0.67 3.16
N HIS A 245 -17.97 0.10 4.05
CA HIS A 245 -17.08 -1.02 3.75
C HIS A 245 -17.19 -2.12 4.81
N ASP A 246 -16.75 -3.32 4.46
CA ASP A 246 -16.64 -4.45 5.39
C ASP A 246 -15.78 -4.07 6.60
N ASP A 247 -16.23 -4.44 7.79
CA ASP A 247 -15.61 -4.00 9.04
C ASP A 247 -14.20 -4.58 9.24
N ARG A 248 -13.89 -5.76 8.68
CA ARG A 248 -12.52 -6.33 8.71
C ARG A 248 -11.59 -5.55 7.80
N PHE A 249 -12.06 -5.22 6.59
CA PHE A 249 -11.31 -4.36 5.69
C PHE A 249 -10.99 -3.01 6.35
N MET A 250 -11.99 -2.37 6.98
CA MET A 250 -11.79 -1.07 7.61
C MET A 250 -10.82 -1.13 8.78
N PHE A 251 -10.87 -2.18 9.59
CA PHE A 251 -9.89 -2.41 10.65
C PHE A 251 -8.47 -2.46 10.08
N GLN A 252 -8.24 -3.30 9.06
CA GLN A 252 -6.93 -3.41 8.42
C GLN A 252 -6.50 -2.10 7.77
N ALA A 253 -7.43 -1.37 7.14
CA ALA A 253 -7.15 -0.08 6.52
C ALA A 253 -6.67 0.95 7.54
N ILE A 254 -7.42 1.14 8.62
CA ILE A 254 -7.06 2.09 9.67
C ILE A 254 -5.68 1.77 10.26
N VAL A 255 -5.40 0.48 10.50
CA VAL A 255 -4.11 0.05 11.05
C VAL A 255 -2.95 0.22 10.07
N ALA A 256 -3.17 -0.05 8.78
CA ALA A 256 -2.12 0.03 7.76
C ALA A 256 -1.79 1.46 7.33
N ASN A 257 -2.75 2.39 7.38
CA ASN A 257 -2.61 3.76 6.92
C ASN A 257 -1.34 4.49 7.43
N PRO A 258 -0.94 4.38 8.71
CA PRO A 258 0.21 5.13 9.24
C PRO A 258 1.58 4.49 8.94
N THR A 259 1.64 3.25 8.44
CA THR A 259 2.87 2.46 8.39
C THR A 259 3.25 1.93 7.00
N ASN A 260 2.34 1.99 6.03
CA ASN A 260 2.52 1.37 4.72
C ASN A 260 2.43 2.39 3.58
N ASP A 261 3.05 2.08 2.44
CA ASP A 261 2.87 2.85 1.19
C ASP A 261 1.59 2.39 0.43
N ALA A 262 1.17 1.12 0.59
CA ALA A 262 -0.11 0.57 0.14
C ALA A 262 -0.36 -0.80 0.80
N PHE A 263 -1.58 -1.33 0.69
CA PHE A 263 -1.84 -2.75 0.97
C PHE A 263 -3.05 -3.28 0.20
N GLN A 264 -3.11 -4.60 0.00
CA GLN A 264 -4.26 -5.26 -0.61
C GLN A 264 -5.06 -6.09 0.38
N TYR A 265 -6.37 -5.89 0.38
CA TYR A 265 -7.30 -6.77 1.07
C TYR A 265 -7.97 -7.72 0.07
N LEU A 266 -7.41 -8.93 -0.02
CA LEU A 266 -7.74 -9.91 -1.05
C LEU A 266 -9.17 -10.44 -0.95
N ASN A 267 -9.74 -10.53 0.25
CA ASN A 267 -11.05 -11.12 0.47
C ASN A 267 -12.20 -10.37 -0.23
N ASN A 268 -12.11 -9.04 -0.34
CA ASN A 268 -13.16 -8.20 -0.94
C ASN A 268 -12.71 -7.50 -2.22
N ASN A 269 -11.59 -7.89 -2.80
CA ASN A 269 -10.97 -7.21 -3.94
C ASN A 269 -10.71 -5.71 -3.73
N HIS A 270 -10.33 -5.32 -2.50
CA HIS A 270 -10.02 -3.93 -2.19
C HIS A 270 -8.51 -3.70 -2.26
N ILE A 271 -8.13 -2.58 -2.84
CA ILE A 271 -6.78 -2.04 -2.90
C ILE A 271 -6.79 -0.78 -2.05
N THR A 272 -6.01 -0.74 -0.99
CA THR A 272 -5.77 0.50 -0.25
C THR A 272 -4.47 1.11 -0.74
N VAL A 273 -4.55 2.36 -1.19
CA VAL A 273 -3.39 3.14 -1.61
C VAL A 273 -3.15 4.22 -0.58
N ILE A 274 -1.94 4.28 -0.03
CA ILE A 274 -1.52 5.30 0.93
C ILE A 274 -0.61 6.25 0.17
N THR A 275 -1.15 7.40 -0.20
CA THR A 275 -0.37 8.37 -0.97
C THR A 275 0.57 9.14 -0.07
N ARG A 276 1.84 9.28 -0.47
CA ARG A 276 2.76 10.21 0.18
C ARG A 276 2.29 11.63 -0.06
N ASN A 277 1.99 12.33 1.04
CA ASN A 277 1.50 13.70 0.96
C ASN A 277 2.66 14.69 0.87
N ASP A 278 2.66 15.51 -0.18
CA ASP A 278 3.58 16.64 -0.34
C ASP A 278 2.88 17.78 -1.11
N PRO A 279 2.24 18.74 -0.42
CA PRO A 279 1.61 19.88 -1.06
C PRO A 279 2.61 20.89 -1.64
N HIS A 280 3.91 20.80 -1.30
CA HIS A 280 4.94 21.64 -1.91
C HIS A 280 5.44 21.06 -3.25
N GLN A 281 5.34 19.74 -3.44
CA GLN A 281 5.65 19.06 -4.71
C GLN A 281 4.51 18.13 -5.16
N PRO A 282 3.31 18.67 -5.44
CA PRO A 282 2.11 17.87 -5.70
C PRO A 282 2.21 17.02 -6.97
N GLU A 283 3.00 17.43 -7.97
CA GLU A 283 3.24 16.62 -9.18
C GLU A 283 3.94 15.30 -8.84
N LYS A 284 4.92 15.31 -7.93
CA LYS A 284 5.62 14.11 -7.46
C LYS A 284 4.74 13.23 -6.58
N ALA A 285 3.89 13.84 -5.74
CA ALA A 285 2.88 13.11 -4.97
C ALA A 285 1.86 12.40 -5.88
N VAL A 286 1.39 13.05 -6.96
CA VAL A 286 0.55 12.39 -7.98
C VAL A 286 1.31 11.25 -8.66
N ALA A 287 2.59 11.44 -8.97
CA ALA A 287 3.38 10.41 -9.62
C ALA A 287 3.59 9.16 -8.74
N ASP A 288 3.85 9.36 -7.45
CA ASP A 288 3.86 8.31 -6.43
C ASP A 288 2.51 7.56 -6.39
N THR A 289 1.39 8.28 -6.24
CA THR A 289 0.04 7.68 -6.29
C THR A 289 -0.18 6.86 -7.55
N VAL A 290 0.16 7.42 -8.72
CA VAL A 290 -0.07 6.78 -10.02
C VAL A 290 0.74 5.49 -10.12
N PHE A 291 2.01 5.52 -9.75
CA PHE A 291 2.88 4.35 -9.83
C PHE A 291 2.43 3.25 -8.86
N VAL A 292 2.26 3.59 -7.58
CA VAL A 292 1.83 2.66 -6.53
C VAL A 292 0.45 2.08 -6.86
N THR A 293 -0.52 2.91 -7.26
CA THR A 293 -1.86 2.41 -7.65
C THR A 293 -1.78 1.44 -8.83
N THR A 294 -0.90 1.71 -9.80
CA THR A 294 -0.72 0.81 -10.95
C THR A 294 -0.10 -0.51 -10.53
N HIS A 295 0.94 -0.45 -9.70
CA HIS A 295 1.57 -1.61 -9.08
C HIS A 295 0.52 -2.49 -8.38
N GLU A 296 -0.30 -1.90 -7.53
CA GLU A 296 -1.34 -2.65 -6.81
C GLU A 296 -2.39 -3.27 -7.76
N ILE A 297 -2.86 -2.55 -8.78
CA ILE A 297 -3.78 -3.14 -9.77
C ILE A 297 -3.17 -4.39 -10.43
N LEU A 298 -1.87 -4.34 -10.73
CA LEU A 298 -1.13 -5.38 -11.40
C LEU A 298 -0.88 -6.63 -10.54
N HIS A 299 -1.07 -6.56 -9.22
CA HIS A 299 -1.03 -7.77 -8.40
C HIS A 299 -2.10 -8.79 -8.79
N ARG A 300 -3.19 -8.34 -9.41
CA ARG A 300 -4.21 -9.21 -10.03
C ARG A 300 -3.65 -10.11 -11.13
N ILE A 301 -2.49 -9.77 -11.66
CA ILE A 301 -1.73 -10.55 -12.64
C ILE A 301 -0.63 -11.34 -11.93
N TYR A 302 0.19 -10.71 -11.08
CA TYR A 302 1.28 -11.36 -10.34
C TYR A 302 1.23 -11.03 -8.85
N PRO A 303 1.17 -12.00 -7.92
CA PRO A 303 1.22 -13.44 -8.17
C PRO A 303 -0.16 -14.04 -8.45
N TYR A 304 -1.27 -13.31 -8.22
CA TYR A 304 -2.60 -13.93 -8.15
C TYR A 304 -3.11 -14.50 -9.49
N GLY A 305 -2.83 -13.83 -10.61
CA GLY A 305 -3.35 -14.21 -11.92
C GLY A 305 -2.41 -15.07 -12.77
N PHE A 306 -1.19 -15.34 -12.29
CA PHE A 306 -0.09 -15.86 -13.10
C PHE A 306 -0.37 -17.26 -13.69
N PHE A 307 -1.22 -18.05 -13.02
CA PHE A 307 -1.62 -19.38 -13.45
C PHE A 307 -2.46 -19.35 -14.74
N LEU A 308 -3.08 -18.20 -15.06
CA LEU A 308 -3.83 -17.95 -16.28
C LEU A 308 -2.92 -17.59 -17.47
N ILE A 309 -1.71 -17.11 -17.19
CA ILE A 309 -0.72 -16.66 -18.20
C ILE A 309 0.01 -17.87 -18.81
N GLY A 310 0.15 -18.94 -18.03
CA GLY A 310 0.84 -20.18 -18.40
C GLY A 310 2.22 -20.26 -17.76
N ALA A 311 2.56 -21.45 -17.24
CA ALA A 311 3.73 -21.66 -16.39
C ALA A 311 5.06 -21.24 -17.05
N ASN A 312 5.22 -21.46 -18.36
CA ASN A 312 6.44 -21.08 -19.07
C ASN A 312 6.62 -19.57 -19.15
N VAL A 313 5.54 -18.83 -19.43
CA VAL A 313 5.58 -17.37 -19.55
C VAL A 313 5.84 -16.74 -18.19
N SER A 314 5.05 -17.14 -17.18
CA SER A 314 5.21 -16.59 -15.83
C SER A 314 6.57 -16.92 -15.21
N SER A 315 7.06 -18.15 -15.36
CA SER A 315 8.39 -18.54 -14.88
C SER A 315 9.50 -17.79 -15.61
N SER A 316 9.35 -17.53 -16.92
CA SER A 316 10.35 -16.78 -17.68
C SER A 316 10.38 -15.32 -17.27
N ALA A 317 9.21 -14.70 -17.02
CA ALA A 317 9.11 -13.34 -16.52
C ALA A 317 9.77 -13.19 -15.13
N MET A 318 9.46 -14.11 -14.22
CA MET A 318 10.06 -14.16 -12.87
C MET A 318 11.58 -14.32 -12.93
N LYS A 319 12.08 -15.26 -13.74
CA LYS A 319 13.53 -15.47 -13.92
C LYS A 319 14.22 -14.26 -14.53
N CYS A 320 13.55 -13.57 -15.46
CA CYS A 320 14.06 -12.34 -16.03
C CYS A 320 14.21 -11.27 -14.95
N ALA A 321 13.15 -10.99 -14.19
CA ALA A 321 13.20 -9.99 -13.12
C ALA A 321 14.24 -10.34 -12.04
N GLN A 322 14.33 -11.60 -11.62
CA GLN A 322 15.36 -12.10 -10.71
C GLN A 322 16.77 -11.79 -11.21
N ARG A 323 17.06 -12.12 -12.49
CA ARG A 323 18.37 -11.88 -13.10
C ARG A 323 18.71 -10.40 -13.12
N GLU A 324 17.78 -9.54 -13.54
CA GLU A 324 18.02 -8.10 -13.66
C GLU A 324 18.25 -7.45 -12.29
N VAL A 325 17.44 -7.81 -11.28
CA VAL A 325 17.59 -7.32 -9.90
C VAL A 325 18.91 -7.80 -9.30
N GLU A 326 19.23 -9.09 -9.44
CA GLU A 326 20.49 -9.66 -8.96
C GLU A 326 21.71 -8.99 -9.61
N GLN A 327 21.66 -8.77 -10.93
CA GLN A 327 22.70 -8.05 -11.66
C GLN A 327 22.86 -6.62 -11.14
N LEU A 328 21.78 -5.87 -10.99
CA LEU A 328 21.82 -4.48 -10.52
C LEU A 328 22.33 -4.39 -9.09
N GLY A 329 21.86 -5.23 -8.16
CA GLY A 329 22.35 -5.23 -6.78
C GLY A 329 23.82 -5.65 -6.67
N ASN A 330 24.25 -6.67 -7.41
CA ASN A 330 25.64 -7.12 -7.41
C ASN A 330 26.59 -6.11 -8.03
N SER A 331 26.13 -5.27 -8.95
CA SER A 331 26.92 -4.22 -9.61
C SER A 331 26.82 -2.85 -8.93
N ASP A 332 25.98 -2.68 -7.90
CA ASP A 332 25.82 -1.39 -7.21
C ASP A 332 27.13 -0.95 -6.53
N ALA A 333 27.36 0.37 -6.51
CA ALA A 333 28.48 0.98 -5.82
C ALA A 333 28.35 0.82 -4.29
N VAL A 334 27.13 0.93 -3.76
CA VAL A 334 26.82 0.59 -2.38
C VAL A 334 26.32 -0.85 -2.37
N LYS A 335 27.02 -1.76 -1.70
CA LYS A 335 26.60 -3.17 -1.69
C LYS A 335 25.37 -3.38 -0.80
N PRO A 336 24.39 -4.17 -1.25
CA PRO A 336 23.28 -4.58 -0.40
C PRO A 336 23.72 -5.42 0.80
N LYS A 337 22.94 -5.34 1.88
CA LYS A 337 23.16 -6.15 3.08
C LYS A 337 22.99 -7.63 2.79
N GLU A 338 23.63 -8.48 3.57
CA GLU A 338 23.44 -9.94 3.47
C GLU A 338 21.95 -10.31 3.58
N GLY A 339 21.50 -11.26 2.76
CA GLY A 339 20.10 -11.70 2.73
C GLY A 339 19.14 -10.77 1.97
N TRP A 340 19.62 -9.70 1.32
CA TRP A 340 18.79 -8.76 0.56
C TRP A 340 18.00 -9.39 -0.60
N PHE A 341 18.55 -10.45 -1.22
CA PHE A 341 18.00 -11.05 -2.43
C PHE A 341 17.14 -12.26 -2.09
N ASN A 342 15.88 -12.23 -2.52
CA ASN A 342 14.95 -13.35 -2.38
C ASN A 342 14.22 -13.63 -3.70
N LYS A 343 14.43 -14.82 -4.26
CA LYS A 343 13.79 -15.25 -5.52
C LYS A 343 12.26 -15.32 -5.42
N GLU A 344 11.72 -15.54 -4.24
CA GLU A 344 10.27 -15.68 -4.01
C GLU A 344 9.53 -14.35 -4.16
N VAL A 345 10.20 -13.22 -3.90
CA VAL A 345 9.59 -11.87 -4.00
C VAL A 345 9.72 -11.24 -5.38
N ALA A 346 10.32 -11.93 -6.36
CA ALA A 346 10.53 -11.38 -7.70
C ALA A 346 9.25 -11.04 -8.47
N HIS A 347 8.08 -11.45 -7.97
CA HIS A 347 6.80 -11.06 -8.53
C HIS A 347 6.53 -9.56 -8.34
N GLU A 348 7.05 -8.98 -7.25
CA GLU A 348 7.02 -7.54 -7.01
C GLU A 348 7.79 -6.76 -8.09
N ASP A 349 8.95 -7.27 -8.51
CA ASP A 349 9.76 -6.65 -9.55
C ASP A 349 9.12 -6.78 -10.94
N VAL A 350 8.47 -7.91 -11.22
CA VAL A 350 7.67 -8.08 -12.44
C VAL A 350 6.56 -7.04 -12.48
N VAL A 351 5.87 -6.82 -11.36
CA VAL A 351 4.82 -5.80 -11.22
C VAL A 351 5.39 -4.40 -11.42
N ASN A 352 6.55 -4.06 -10.84
CA ASN A 352 7.22 -2.77 -11.04
C ASN A 352 7.56 -2.51 -12.52
N VAL A 353 8.09 -3.51 -13.23
CA VAL A 353 8.37 -3.41 -14.68
C VAL A 353 7.08 -3.15 -15.46
N MET A 354 6.00 -3.86 -15.14
CA MET A 354 4.69 -3.65 -15.78
C MET A 354 4.11 -2.27 -15.48
N ALA A 355 4.20 -1.81 -14.23
CA ALA A 355 3.69 -0.51 -13.80
C ALA A 355 4.42 0.62 -14.53
N MET A 356 5.76 0.57 -14.56
CA MET A 356 6.58 1.54 -15.28
C MET A 356 6.19 1.62 -16.75
N ARG A 357 6.01 0.46 -17.41
CA ARG A 357 5.61 0.42 -18.83
C ARG A 357 4.22 1.00 -19.07
N ILE A 358 3.23 0.65 -18.24
CA ILE A 358 1.87 1.18 -18.38
C ILE A 358 1.85 2.69 -18.21
N VAL A 359 2.47 3.21 -17.15
CA VAL A 359 2.50 4.65 -16.87
C VAL A 359 3.27 5.39 -17.97
N MET A 360 4.40 4.86 -18.44
CA MET A 360 5.16 5.49 -19.52
C MET A 360 4.46 5.44 -20.88
N LYS A 361 3.66 4.41 -21.18
CA LYS A 361 2.77 4.42 -22.37
C LYS A 361 1.70 5.52 -22.25
N MET A 362 1.10 5.68 -21.08
CA MET A 362 0.16 6.77 -20.82
C MET A 362 0.85 8.13 -21.00
N ALA A 363 2.08 8.26 -20.50
CA ALA A 363 2.86 9.48 -20.65
C ALA A 363 3.23 9.78 -22.11
N ALA A 364 3.63 8.77 -22.89
CA ALA A 364 3.92 8.91 -24.32
C ALA A 364 2.70 9.38 -25.11
N ASN A 365 1.50 8.91 -24.78
CA ASN A 365 0.25 9.35 -25.42
C ASN A 365 -0.12 10.81 -25.10
N LYS A 366 0.45 11.39 -24.04
CA LYS A 366 0.18 12.77 -23.58
C LYS A 366 1.34 13.74 -23.83
N SER A 367 2.48 13.22 -24.25
CA SER A 367 3.67 14.01 -24.56
C SER A 367 3.68 14.42 -26.03
N VAL A 368 4.34 15.55 -26.33
CA VAL A 368 4.57 16.03 -27.70
C VAL A 368 6.05 15.99 -28.11
N ASN A 369 6.94 15.64 -27.19
CA ASN A 369 8.38 15.46 -27.45
C ASN A 369 9.04 14.58 -26.38
N GLU A 370 10.28 14.14 -26.66
CA GLU A 370 11.06 13.28 -25.75
C GLU A 370 11.43 13.96 -24.42
N LYS A 371 11.53 15.29 -24.39
CA LYS A 371 11.80 16.03 -23.15
C LYS A 371 10.69 15.81 -22.13
N GLN A 372 9.43 15.90 -22.55
CA GLN A 372 8.28 15.61 -21.67
C GLN A 372 8.25 14.16 -21.20
N LEU A 373 8.76 13.22 -22.01
CA LEU A 373 8.86 11.82 -21.63
C LEU A 373 9.95 11.59 -20.57
N LYS A 374 11.10 12.29 -20.68
CA LYS A 374 12.12 12.33 -19.63
C LYS A 374 11.56 12.92 -18.34
N GLU A 375 10.91 14.08 -18.42
CA GLU A 375 10.26 14.75 -17.28
C GLU A 375 9.29 13.79 -16.57
N ALA A 376 8.48 13.02 -17.32
CA ALA A 376 7.57 12.05 -16.73
C ALA A 376 8.31 10.93 -15.97
N LEU A 377 9.35 10.34 -16.56
CA LEU A 377 10.12 9.28 -15.90
C LEU A 377 10.84 9.79 -14.65
N GLU A 378 11.47 10.97 -14.73
CA GLU A 378 12.12 11.63 -13.59
C GLU A 378 11.10 12.01 -12.51
N THR A 379 9.88 12.40 -12.87
CA THR A 379 8.82 12.70 -11.88
C THR A 379 8.34 11.43 -11.16
N ILE A 380 8.25 10.28 -11.86
CA ILE A 380 7.89 8.99 -11.23
C ILE A 380 8.93 8.58 -10.21
N ILE A 381 10.20 8.49 -10.62
CA ILE A 381 11.30 8.10 -9.73
C ILE A 381 11.47 9.15 -8.62
N GLY A 382 11.40 10.42 -8.99
CA GLY A 382 11.42 11.55 -8.08
C GLY A 382 10.28 11.53 -7.07
N GLY A 383 9.13 10.94 -7.37
CA GLY A 383 8.02 10.72 -6.43
C GLY A 383 8.31 9.60 -5.41
N LEU A 384 9.01 8.56 -5.86
CA LEU A 384 9.29 7.35 -5.09
C LEU A 384 10.56 7.44 -4.23
N CYS A 385 11.43 8.44 -4.45
CA CYS A 385 12.65 8.68 -3.68
C CYS A 385 12.43 8.68 -2.16
N LYS A 386 13.32 8.03 -1.40
CA LYS A 386 13.38 8.04 0.07
C LYS A 386 14.76 8.55 0.55
N GLN A 387 14.95 9.87 0.59
CA GLN A 387 16.26 10.50 0.86
C GLN A 387 16.84 10.22 2.26
N ASN A 388 16.00 9.95 3.26
CA ASN A 388 16.43 9.73 4.64
C ASN A 388 16.69 8.25 4.98
N GLN A 389 16.56 7.35 4.00
CA GLN A 389 16.82 5.93 4.19
C GLN A 389 18.19 5.56 3.64
N ARG A 390 18.87 4.62 4.31
CA ARG A 390 20.11 4.06 3.78
C ARG A 390 19.79 3.27 2.51
N LYS A 391 20.64 3.40 1.50
CA LYS A 391 20.55 2.61 0.26
C LYS A 391 20.73 1.13 0.57
N ASN A 392 20.04 0.26 -0.18
CA ASN A 392 20.11 -1.18 -0.12
C ASN A 392 19.75 -1.81 1.23
N GLU A 393 18.82 -1.18 1.94
CA GLU A 393 18.23 -1.75 3.15
C GLU A 393 17.21 -2.86 2.79
N PRO A 394 17.19 -3.98 3.53
CA PRO A 394 16.17 -5.00 3.35
C PRO A 394 14.77 -4.45 3.59
N ILE A 395 13.84 -4.78 2.70
CA ILE A 395 12.42 -4.45 2.83
C ILE A 395 11.65 -5.76 2.96
N PRO A 396 10.79 -5.93 3.98
CA PRO A 396 9.96 -7.13 4.08
C PRO A 396 9.17 -7.35 2.79
N HIS A 397 9.20 -8.58 2.27
CA HIS A 397 8.51 -9.01 1.06
C HIS A 397 8.90 -8.30 -0.24
N HIS A 398 9.95 -7.48 -0.26
CA HIS A 398 10.41 -6.77 -1.47
C HIS A 398 11.94 -6.78 -1.58
N HIS A 399 12.46 -6.65 -2.80
CA HIS A 399 13.87 -6.28 -2.97
C HIS A 399 14.10 -4.81 -2.57
N PRO A 400 15.35 -4.39 -2.29
CA PRO A 400 15.64 -3.00 -1.99
C PRO A 400 15.09 -2.05 -3.06
N LEU A 401 14.47 -0.96 -2.58
CA LEU A 401 13.61 -0.09 -3.40
C LEU A 401 14.34 0.43 -4.64
N GLU A 402 15.51 1.02 -4.46
CA GLU A 402 16.31 1.58 -5.55
C GLU A 402 16.74 0.54 -6.59
N ILE A 403 17.06 -0.68 -6.18
CA ILE A 403 17.42 -1.76 -7.12
C ILE A 403 16.19 -2.15 -7.94
N SER A 404 15.04 -2.32 -7.27
CA SER A 404 13.78 -2.69 -7.94
C SER A 404 13.30 -1.60 -8.91
N LEU A 405 13.41 -0.33 -8.52
CA LEU A 405 13.06 0.80 -9.39
C LEU A 405 14.04 0.95 -10.55
N ASN A 406 15.35 0.81 -10.32
CA ASN A 406 16.34 0.80 -11.40
C ASN A 406 16.10 -0.36 -12.37
N ASN A 407 15.69 -1.54 -11.89
CA ASN A 407 15.25 -2.63 -12.75
C ASN A 407 14.06 -2.22 -13.62
N ALA A 408 13.00 -1.64 -13.02
CA ALA A 408 11.84 -1.19 -13.77
C ALA A 408 12.18 -0.14 -14.84
N VAL A 409 13.08 0.81 -14.51
CA VAL A 409 13.59 1.84 -15.43
C VAL A 409 14.43 1.24 -16.55
N ARG A 410 15.39 0.37 -16.24
CA ARG A 410 16.21 -0.34 -17.23
C ARG A 410 15.35 -1.15 -18.20
N GLN A 411 14.21 -1.65 -17.74
CA GLN A 411 13.25 -2.43 -18.52
C GLN A 411 12.21 -1.56 -19.26
N TYR A 412 12.28 -0.23 -19.15
CA TYR A 412 11.49 0.71 -19.95
C TYR A 412 12.11 0.88 -21.35
N PRO A 413 11.39 0.59 -22.44
CA PRO A 413 12.01 0.45 -23.77
C PRO A 413 12.72 1.67 -24.34
N MET A 414 12.27 2.87 -23.97
CA MET A 414 12.90 4.11 -24.45
C MET A 414 14.03 4.61 -23.55
N PHE A 415 14.31 3.95 -22.42
CA PHE A 415 15.27 4.47 -21.44
C PHE A 415 16.66 4.71 -22.06
N SER A 416 17.24 3.66 -22.68
CA SER A 416 18.57 3.74 -23.28
C SER A 416 18.67 4.81 -24.37
N SER A 417 17.63 4.99 -25.21
CA SER A 417 17.63 6.02 -26.25
C SER A 417 17.46 7.42 -25.67
N LEU A 418 16.61 7.60 -24.67
CA LEU A 418 16.40 8.88 -24.00
C LEU A 418 17.68 9.37 -23.31
N TYR A 419 18.38 8.52 -22.57
CA TYR A 419 19.55 8.92 -21.78
C TYR A 419 20.90 8.64 -22.46
N GLY A 420 20.89 8.00 -23.64
CA GLY A 420 22.10 7.72 -24.40
C GLY A 420 22.94 6.57 -23.87
N CYS A 421 22.35 5.67 -23.08
CA CYS A 421 23.02 4.51 -22.50
C CYS A 421 23.38 3.49 -23.58
N ARG A 422 24.53 2.82 -23.42
CA ARG A 422 25.16 1.94 -24.39
C ARG A 422 25.52 0.60 -23.75
N ALA A 423 25.82 -0.39 -24.60
CA ALA A 423 26.32 -1.67 -24.14
C ALA A 423 27.57 -1.49 -23.24
N GLY A 424 27.51 -2.04 -22.04
CA GLY A 424 28.51 -1.85 -21.00
C GLY A 424 28.00 -1.00 -19.82
N ASP A 425 27.03 -0.13 -20.06
CA ASP A 425 26.42 0.68 -18.99
C ASP A 425 25.50 -0.18 -18.12
N ARG A 426 25.52 0.09 -16.81
CA ARG A 426 24.76 -0.66 -15.80
C ARG A 426 23.25 -0.59 -16.03
N MET A 427 22.74 0.47 -16.64
CA MET A 427 21.31 0.66 -16.93
C MET A 427 20.91 0.34 -18.38
N PHE A 428 21.86 -0.11 -19.22
CA PHE A 428 21.56 -0.48 -20.60
C PHE A 428 21.02 -1.92 -20.71
N ALA A 429 19.80 -2.06 -21.25
CA ALA A 429 19.23 -3.34 -21.67
C ALA A 429 18.94 -3.34 -23.17
N LYS A 430 19.16 -4.49 -23.82
CA LYS A 430 18.78 -4.68 -25.23
C LYS A 430 17.31 -5.08 -25.34
N PRO A 431 16.66 -4.87 -26.49
CA PRO A 431 15.26 -5.26 -26.70
C PRO A 431 14.96 -6.73 -26.39
N GLU A 432 15.89 -7.64 -26.72
CA GLU A 432 15.77 -9.07 -26.46
C GLU A 432 15.86 -9.44 -24.96
N ASP A 433 16.47 -8.58 -24.14
CA ASP A 433 16.66 -8.79 -22.70
C ASP A 433 15.44 -8.33 -21.90
N PHE A 434 14.49 -7.63 -22.54
CA PHE A 434 13.30 -7.13 -21.88
C PHE A 434 12.42 -8.26 -21.34
N CYS A 435 12.02 -8.16 -20.07
CA CYS A 435 11.11 -9.12 -19.46
C CYS A 435 9.74 -9.10 -20.15
N LYS A 436 9.14 -10.30 -20.33
CA LYS A 436 7.91 -10.50 -21.10
C LYS A 436 6.78 -11.05 -20.21
N PRO A 437 6.22 -10.23 -19.30
CA PRO A 437 5.28 -10.70 -18.28
C PRO A 437 3.97 -11.28 -18.82
N LEU A 438 3.57 -10.89 -20.04
CA LEU A 438 2.39 -11.41 -20.75
C LEU A 438 2.77 -12.30 -21.94
N GLY A 439 4.06 -12.60 -22.12
CA GLY A 439 4.59 -13.45 -23.19
C GLY A 439 4.81 -12.75 -24.53
N ASN A 440 4.36 -11.51 -24.68
CA ASN A 440 4.60 -10.70 -25.87
C ASN A 440 6.02 -10.14 -25.92
N ASP A 441 6.55 -10.01 -27.14
CA ASP A 441 7.69 -9.12 -27.40
C ASP A 441 7.31 -7.67 -27.10
N VAL A 442 8.29 -6.89 -26.70
CA VAL A 442 8.07 -5.48 -26.32
C VAL A 442 8.26 -4.61 -27.56
N ASN A 443 7.17 -4.00 -28.02
CA ASN A 443 7.18 -3.06 -29.15
C ASN A 443 7.63 -1.67 -28.68
N ILE A 444 8.76 -1.17 -29.18
CA ILE A 444 9.35 0.11 -28.71
C ILE A 444 8.45 1.28 -29.10
N GLU A 445 7.85 1.21 -30.28
CA GLU A 445 6.98 2.24 -30.88
C GLU A 445 5.73 2.53 -30.02
N ASP A 446 5.29 1.59 -29.20
CA ASP A 446 4.18 1.81 -28.25
C ASP A 446 4.51 2.88 -27.20
N TYR A 447 5.81 3.10 -26.94
CA TYR A 447 6.34 4.00 -25.91
C TYR A 447 6.92 5.31 -26.48
N SER A 448 6.95 5.44 -27.80
CA SER A 448 7.40 6.64 -28.50
C SER A 448 6.30 7.70 -28.51
N VAL A 449 6.72 8.96 -28.55
CA VAL A 449 5.79 10.10 -28.70
C VAL A 449 5.05 9.99 -30.02
N LYS A 450 3.71 10.02 -29.95
CA LYS A 450 2.85 9.99 -31.14
C LYS A 450 2.63 11.43 -31.62
N ASN A 451 3.40 11.84 -32.63
CA ASN A 451 3.23 13.14 -33.28
C ASN A 451 1.87 13.22 -33.99
N ASN A 452 0.85 13.66 -33.26
CA ASN A 452 -0.45 13.96 -33.83
C ASN A 452 -0.59 15.48 -33.90
N ALA A 453 -0.79 16.02 -35.11
CA ALA A 453 -0.95 17.47 -35.34
C ALA A 453 -2.14 18.12 -34.60
N PHE A 454 -2.95 17.33 -33.88
CA PHE A 454 -4.14 17.74 -33.15
C PHE A 454 -4.03 17.58 -31.62
N SER A 455 -2.91 17.06 -31.08
CA SER A 455 -2.73 17.02 -29.63
C SER A 455 -2.33 18.41 -29.12
N LYS A 456 -3.19 19.02 -28.32
CA LYS A 456 -2.85 20.24 -27.58
C LYS A 456 -1.71 19.91 -26.62
N ASP A 457 -0.61 20.67 -26.67
CA ASP A 457 0.45 20.55 -25.69
C ASP A 457 -0.07 20.96 -24.31
N VAL A 458 -0.17 19.98 -23.42
CA VAL A 458 -0.60 20.13 -22.02
C VAL A 458 0.59 20.21 -21.05
N GLY A 459 1.82 20.28 -21.59
CA GLY A 459 3.06 20.37 -20.83
C GLY A 459 3.59 19.04 -20.31
N GLY A 460 3.02 17.91 -20.76
CA GLY A 460 3.38 16.55 -20.34
C GLY A 460 2.33 15.89 -19.44
N PHE A 461 2.56 14.61 -19.12
CA PHE A 461 1.59 13.74 -18.46
C PHE A 461 1.16 14.21 -17.07
N PHE A 462 2.11 14.46 -16.17
CA PHE A 462 1.77 14.86 -14.80
C PHE A 462 1.16 16.27 -14.73
N LYS A 463 1.54 17.18 -15.64
CA LYS A 463 0.90 18.50 -15.75
C LYS A 463 -0.58 18.38 -16.18
N ASP A 464 -0.89 17.47 -17.11
CA ASP A 464 -2.28 17.13 -17.48
C ASP A 464 -3.07 16.58 -16.29
N LEU A 465 -2.45 15.71 -15.48
CA LEU A 465 -3.06 15.19 -14.26
C LEU A 465 -3.30 16.30 -13.22
N MET A 466 -2.36 17.24 -13.04
CA MET A 466 -2.55 18.39 -12.14
C MET A 466 -3.66 19.33 -12.61
N ASN A 467 -3.83 19.52 -13.93
CA ASN A 467 -4.95 20.29 -14.47
C ASN A 467 -6.28 19.57 -14.19
N THR A 468 -6.29 18.24 -14.35
CA THR A 468 -7.44 17.40 -14.03
C THR A 468 -7.77 17.44 -12.53
N SER A 469 -6.77 17.40 -11.67
CA SER A 469 -6.94 17.47 -10.21
C SER A 469 -7.64 18.76 -9.80
N LYS A 470 -7.21 19.90 -10.36
CA LYS A 470 -7.85 21.21 -10.15
C LYS A 470 -9.31 21.21 -10.61
N SER A 471 -9.60 20.61 -11.77
CA SER A 471 -10.98 20.53 -12.31
C SER A 471 -11.91 19.67 -11.43
N LEU A 472 -11.34 18.71 -10.69
CA LEU A 472 -12.04 17.84 -9.76
C LEU A 472 -11.92 18.32 -8.30
N ASN A 473 -11.50 19.58 -8.09
CA ASN A 473 -11.34 20.24 -6.80
C ASN A 473 -10.48 19.43 -5.80
N PHE A 474 -9.40 18.82 -6.32
CA PHE A 474 -8.46 18.05 -5.53
C PHE A 474 -7.22 18.87 -5.15
N SER A 475 -6.83 18.77 -3.89
CA SER A 475 -5.50 19.13 -3.41
C SER A 475 -5.02 18.08 -2.43
N TYR A 476 -3.70 17.97 -2.29
CA TYR A 476 -3.10 17.15 -1.25
C TYR A 476 -3.20 17.78 0.16
N GLY A 477 -3.89 18.92 0.30
CA GLY A 477 -4.02 19.64 1.56
C GLY A 477 -3.12 20.87 1.65
N VAL A 478 -2.98 21.41 2.85
CA VAL A 478 -2.12 22.57 3.17
C VAL A 478 -1.20 22.09 4.30
N LEU A 479 0.10 21.92 4.02
CA LEU A 479 1.07 21.65 5.09
C LEU A 479 1.30 22.90 5.94
#